data_AF-B2BA88-F1
#
_entry.id   AF-B2BA88-F1
#
_cell.length_a   1.000
_cell.length_b   1.000
_cell.length_c   1.000
_cell.angle_alpha   90.00
_cell.angle_beta   90.00
_cell.angle_gamma   90.00
#
_symmetry.space_group_name_H-M   'P 1'
#
loop_
_entity.id
_entity.type
_entity.pdbx_description
1 polymer ?
#
loop_
_entity_poly.entity_id
_entity_poly.type
_entity_poly.pdbx_seq_one_letter_code
_entity_poly.pdbx_strand_id
1 'polypeptide(L)' 'KGPCIRARNCANVCRTEGFYGGRCRGFRRRCFCTTHC' A
#
# COMPACT_ATOMS: atom_id res chain seq x y z
N LYS A 1 -0.52 -7.29 9.41
CA LYS A 1 -0.30 -7.02 7.96
C LYS A 1 0.82 -7.95 7.47
N GLY A 2 0.51 -8.95 6.65
CA GLY A 2 1.49 -9.85 6.06
C GLY A 2 2.30 -9.20 4.91
N PRO A 3 3.21 -9.94 4.26
CA PRO A 3 3.95 -9.43 3.11
C PRO A 3 2.99 -8.91 2.03
N CYS A 4 3.31 -7.76 1.45
CA CYS A 4 2.55 -7.13 0.37
C CYS A 4 2.67 -7.96 -0.93
N ILE A 5 1.75 -8.91 -1.10
CA ILE A 5 1.68 -9.78 -2.30
C ILE A 5 0.96 -9.07 -3.44
N ARG A 6 -0.08 -8.30 -3.10
CA ARG A 6 -0.91 -7.56 -4.07
C ARG A 6 -0.89 -6.08 -3.73
N ALA A 7 -0.37 -5.27 -4.65
CA ALA A 7 -0.40 -3.81 -4.53
C ALA A 7 -1.82 -3.28 -4.36
N ARG A 8 -2.82 -3.97 -4.95
CA ARG A 8 -4.24 -3.64 -4.81
C ARG A 8 -4.76 -3.73 -3.37
N ASN A 9 -4.31 -4.72 -2.59
CA ASN A 9 -4.65 -4.81 -1.16
C ASN A 9 -3.99 -3.70 -0.35
N CYS A 10 -2.72 -3.40 -0.65
CA CYS A 10 -2.01 -2.28 -0.06
C CYS A 10 -2.72 -0.94 -0.35
N ALA A 11 -3.11 -0.70 -1.60
CA ALA A 11 -3.88 0.47 -1.99
C ALA A 11 -5.21 0.55 -1.26
N ASN A 12 -5.94 -0.56 -1.11
CA ASN A 12 -7.24 -0.55 -0.43
C ASN A 12 -7.08 -0.23 1.07
N VAL A 13 -6.06 -0.78 1.72
CA VAL A 13 -5.70 -0.47 3.12
C VAL A 13 -5.31 1.00 3.28
N CYS A 14 -4.42 1.50 2.43
CA CYS A 14 -4.03 2.90 2.44
C CYS A 14 -5.24 3.82 2.21
N ARG A 15 -6.16 3.41 1.33
CA ARG A 15 -7.41 4.13 1.07
C ARG A 15 -8.35 4.16 2.26
N THR A 16 -8.46 3.06 3.01
CA THR A 16 -9.19 3.05 4.28
C THR A 16 -8.52 3.88 5.38
N GLU A 17 -7.21 4.10 5.28
CA GLU A 17 -6.45 4.98 6.19
C GLU A 17 -6.46 6.46 5.76
N GLY A 18 -7.12 6.81 4.64
CA GLY A 18 -7.24 8.20 4.15
C GLY A 18 -6.22 8.61 3.09
N PHE A 19 -5.36 7.70 2.64
CA PHE A 19 -4.44 7.94 1.52
C PHE A 19 -5.12 7.69 0.18
N TYR A 20 -4.64 8.30 -0.90
CA TYR A 20 -5.22 8.07 -2.23
C TYR A 20 -4.96 6.66 -2.76
N GLY A 21 -3.80 6.09 -2.43
CA GLY A 21 -3.44 4.75 -2.88
C GLY A 21 -2.23 4.18 -2.15
N GLY A 22 -1.73 3.06 -2.64
CA GLY A 22 -0.60 2.39 -2.04
C GLY A 22 0.03 1.37 -2.99
N ARG A 23 1.34 1.17 -2.88
CA ARG A 23 2.11 0.28 -3.75
C ARG A 23 3.00 -0.61 -2.90
N CYS A 24 3.15 -1.87 -3.30
CA CYS A 24 4.15 -2.75 -2.70
C CYS A 24 5.53 -2.41 -3.29
N ARG A 25 6.54 -2.12 -2.46
CA ARG A 25 7.94 -1.99 -2.91
C ARG A 25 8.91 -2.77 -2.01
N GLY A 26 10.01 -3.19 -2.64
CA GLY A 26 11.17 -3.81 -2.00
C GLY A 26 11.07 -5.32 -1.78
N PHE A 27 12.21 -5.94 -1.44
CA PHE A 27 12.35 -7.38 -1.21
C PHE A 27 11.53 -7.89 -0.01
N ARG A 28 11.33 -7.02 0.99
CA ARG A 28 10.50 -7.31 2.19
C ARG A 28 9.00 -7.18 1.93
N ARG A 29 8.57 -6.92 0.69
CA ARG A 29 7.17 -6.70 0.33
C ARG A 29 6.48 -5.74 1.31
N ARG A 30 7.04 -4.54 1.49
CA ARG A 30 6.40 -3.51 2.35
C ARG A 30 5.39 -2.72 1.54
N CYS A 31 4.29 -2.35 2.18
CA CYS A 31 3.25 -1.50 1.62
C CYS A 31 3.62 -0.03 1.86
N PHE A 32 3.65 0.78 0.81
CA PHE A 32 3.88 2.22 0.87
C PHE A 32 2.63 2.95 0.43
N CYS A 33 2.04 3.74 1.33
CA CYS A 33 0.90 4.57 1.01
C CYS A 33 1.35 5.84 0.27
N THR A 34 0.60 6.22 -0.75
CA THR A 34 0.81 7.43 -1.54
C THR A 34 -0.41 8.33 -1.39
N THR A 35 -0.19 9.59 -1.04
CA THR A 35 -1.20 10.64 -1.09
C THR A 35 -1.13 11.39 -2.41
N HIS A 36 -2.22 12.05 -2.82
CA HIS A 36 -2.09 13.18 -3.75
C HIS A 36 -1.32 14.28 -3.01
N CYS A 37 -0.32 14.86 -3.67
CA CYS A 37 0.33 16.06 -3.18
C CYS A 37 -0.63 17.24 -3.26
#